data_AF-A0A4R2JLZ0-F1
#
_entry.id   AF-A0A4R2JLZ0-F1
#
_cell.length_a   1.000
_cell.length_b   1.000
_cell.length_c   1.000
_cell.angle_alpha   90.00
_cell.angle_beta   90.00
_cell.angle_gamma   90.00
#
_symmetry.space_group_name_H-M   'P 1'
#
loop_
_entity.id
_entity.type
_entity.pdbx_description
1 polymer ?
#
loop_
_entity_poly.entity_id
_entity_poly.type
_entity_poly.pdbx_seq_one_letter_code
_entity_poly.pdbx_strand_id
1 'polypeptide(L)' 'MWEWAEDEPAWQDDYLIDRELAARLCSGCPVQDECLELELRTAGLDTVGVWGAMSEDDRRGLYSHWCQRGERAEGGPTP' A
#
# COMPACT_ATOMS: atom_id res chain seq x y z
N MET A 1 4.00 20.12 23.16
CA MET A 1 4.20 20.90 21.91
C MET A 1 4.63 19.88 20.89
N TRP A 2 3.80 19.59 19.88
CA TRP A 2 4.13 18.58 18.88
C TRP A 2 5.09 19.23 17.88
N GLU A 3 6.38 18.94 18.03
CA GLU A 3 7.43 19.31 17.08
C GLU A 3 7.24 18.43 15.84
N TRP A 4 6.58 18.98 14.82
CA TRP A 4 6.56 18.38 13.49
C TRP A 4 7.99 18.39 12.98
N ALA A 5 8.53 17.23 12.63
CA ALA A 5 9.86 17.15 12.04
C ALA A 5 9.88 18.02 10.77
N GLU A 6 10.68 19.08 10.78
CA GLU A 6 10.85 20.04 9.68
C GLU A 6 11.59 19.43 8.47
N ASP A 7 11.98 18.16 8.53
CA ASP A 7 12.59 17.42 7.42
C ASP A 7 11.51 16.88 6.48
N GLU A 8 10.93 17.79 5.70
CA GLU A 8 10.21 17.44 4.50
C GLU A 8 11.14 16.64 3.56
N PRO A 9 10.69 15.50 3.02
CA PRO A 9 11.56 14.69 2.19
C PRO A 9 11.96 15.45 0.92
N ALA A 10 13.24 15.37 0.56
CA ALA A 10 13.81 16.10 -0.59
C ALA A 10 13.15 15.83 -1.96
N TRP A 11 12.28 14.82 -2.04
CA TRP A 11 11.53 14.43 -3.25
C TRP A 11 10.09 14.97 -3.27
N GLN A 12 9.67 15.82 -2.31
CA GLN A 12 8.29 16.30 -2.23
C GLN A 12 7.85 17.12 -3.46
N ASP A 13 8.79 17.82 -4.09
CA ASP A 13 8.55 18.63 -5.29
C ASP A 13 8.85 17.88 -6.61
N ASP A 14 9.27 16.61 -6.54
CA ASP A 14 9.50 15.80 -7.73
C ASP A 14 8.16 15.31 -8.28
N TYR A 15 7.90 15.59 -9.56
CA TYR A 15 6.76 15.02 -10.29
C TYR A 15 7.04 13.56 -10.66
N LEU A 16 7.00 12.67 -9.66
CA LEU A 16 7.04 11.22 -9.84
C LEU A 16 5.66 10.71 -10.24
N ILE A 17 5.61 9.67 -11.09
CA ILE A 17 4.36 8.94 -11.27
C ILE A 17 4.05 8.18 -9.97
N ASP A 18 2.76 7.99 -9.64
CA ASP A 18 2.33 7.39 -8.37
C ASP A 18 3.00 6.03 -8.08
N ARG A 19 3.31 5.28 -9.13
CA ARG A 19 4.04 4.01 -9.04
C ARG A 19 5.49 4.16 -8.56
N GLU A 20 6.21 5.16 -9.08
CA GLU A 20 7.60 5.44 -8.67
C GLU A 20 7.63 5.97 -7.25
N LEU A 21 6.67 6.82 -6.89
CA LEU A 21 6.50 7.31 -5.53
C LEU A 21 6.19 6.16 -4.55
N ALA A 22 5.30 5.24 -4.92
CA ALA A 22 4.98 4.07 -4.10
C ALA A 22 6.22 3.21 -3.81
N ALA A 23 7.02 2.92 -4.83
CA ALA A 23 8.27 2.18 -4.68
C ALA A 23 9.27 2.93 -3.78
N ARG A 24 9.35 4.26 -3.89
CA ARG A 24 10.22 5.11 -3.07
C ARG A 24 9.80 5.11 -1.61
N LEU A 25 8.51 5.31 -1.33
CA LEU A 25 7.95 5.37 0.02
C LEU A 25 8.11 4.06 0.78
N CYS A 26 7.89 2.94 0.11
CA CYS A 26 7.97 1.63 0.73
C CYS A 26 9.38 1.03 0.71
N SER A 27 10.35 1.68 0.07
CA SER A 27 11.73 1.21 -0.01
C SER A 27 12.33 0.97 1.38
N GLY A 28 12.66 -0.29 1.68
CA GLY A 28 13.26 -0.70 2.96
C GLY A 28 12.24 -0.97 4.08
N CYS A 29 10.94 -0.87 3.81
CA CYS A 29 9.92 -1.28 4.77
C CYS A 29 9.97 -2.81 4.94
N PRO A 30 10.11 -3.33 6.19
CA PRO A 30 10.25 -4.75 6.44
C PRO A 30 8.93 -5.54 6.33
N VAL A 31 7.79 -4.85 6.21
CA VAL A 31 6.44 -5.43 6.28
C VAL A 31 5.60 -5.08 5.04
N GLN A 32 6.25 -4.97 3.88
CA GLN A 32 5.56 -4.58 2.64
C GLN A 32 4.49 -5.60 2.24
N ASP A 33 4.79 -6.89 2.34
CA ASP A 33 3.88 -7.97 1.97
C ASP A 33 2.68 -8.03 2.93
N GLU A 34 2.91 -7.92 4.24
CA GLU A 34 1.85 -7.91 5.26
C GLU A 34 0.98 -6.66 5.15
N CYS A 35 1.57 -5.50 4.84
CA CYS A 35 0.85 -4.27 4.58
C CYS A 35 -0.09 -4.42 3.38
N LEU A 36 0.39 -5.02 2.29
CA LEU A 36 -0.42 -5.29 1.10
C LEU A 36 -1.54 -6.29 1.40
N GLU A 37 -1.23 -7.39 2.08
CA GLU A 37 -2.21 -8.43 2.41
C GLU A 37 -3.31 -7.90 3.34
N LEU A 38 -2.95 -7.10 4.34
CA LEU A 38 -3.90 -6.44 5.23
C LEU A 38 -4.88 -5.57 4.45
N GLU A 39 -4.36 -4.74 3.55
CA GLU A 39 -5.17 -3.85 2.71
C GLU A 39 -6.13 -4.65 1.83
N LEU A 40 -5.63 -5.66 1.12
CA LEU A 40 -6.45 -6.51 0.24
C LEU A 40 -7.52 -7.31 1.01
N ARG A 41 -7.30 -7.65 2.29
CA ARG A 41 -8.29 -8.35 3.12
C ARG A 41 -9.35 -7.44 3.72
N THR A 42 -9.01 -6.19 4.01
CA THR A 42 -9.87 -5.33 4.83
C THR A 42 -10.67 -4.35 4.01
N ALA A 43 -10.01 -3.52 3.20
CA ALA A 43 -10.65 -2.41 2.52
C ALA A 43 -10.60 -2.51 0.99
N GLY A 44 -9.71 -3.33 0.42
CA GLY A 44 -9.82 -3.77 -0.97
C GLY A 44 -9.72 -2.63 -1.99
N LEU A 45 -10.85 -2.16 -2.52
CA LEU A 45 -10.90 -1.09 -3.54
C LEU A 45 -11.22 0.30 -2.97
N ASP A 46 -11.64 0.37 -1.70
CA ASP A 46 -12.23 1.57 -1.09
C ASP A 46 -11.18 2.52 -0.47
N THR A 47 -9.93 2.09 -0.39
CA THR A 47 -8.81 2.90 0.09
C THR A 47 -8.09 3.62 -1.03
N VAL A 48 -7.47 4.74 -0.67
CA VAL A 48 -6.64 5.56 -1.56
C VAL A 48 -5.18 5.51 -1.12
N GLY A 49 -4.28 5.88 -2.02
CA GLY A 49 -2.85 6.01 -1.73
C GLY A 49 -2.04 4.72 -1.82
N VAL A 50 -0.87 4.72 -1.17
CA VAL A 50 0.17 3.69 -1.30
C VAL A 50 0.06 2.63 -0.21
N TRP A 51 0.02 1.36 -0.63
CA TRP A 51 0.00 0.20 0.26
C TRP A 51 0.90 -0.89 -0.31
N GLY A 52 1.83 -1.39 0.50
CA GLY A 52 2.77 -2.44 0.10
C GLY A 52 3.50 -2.18 -1.23
N ALA A 53 4.04 -0.96 -1.39
CA ALA A 53 4.73 -0.49 -2.60
C ALA A 53 3.88 -0.44 -3.88
N MET A 54 2.55 -0.50 -3.77
CA MET A 54 1.64 -0.32 -4.91
C MET A 54 0.90 1.01 -4.85
N SER A 55 0.73 1.64 -6.01
CA SER A 55 -0.21 2.74 -6.18
C SER A 55 -1.67 2.23 -6.14
N GLU A 56 -2.62 3.16 -6.06
CA GLU A 56 -4.05 2.82 -6.10
C GLU A 56 -4.41 2.03 -7.37
N ASP A 57 -4.03 2.51 -8.56
CA ASP A 57 -4.33 1.85 -9.83
C ASP A 57 -3.74 0.44 -9.91
N ASP A 58 -2.46 0.29 -9.55
CA ASP A 58 -1.78 -1.02 -9.57
C ASP A 58 -2.46 -2.01 -8.60
N ARG A 59 -2.84 -1.52 -7.41
CA ARG A 59 -3.53 -2.32 -6.39
C ARG A 59 -4.93 -2.71 -6.80
N ARG A 60 -5.71 -1.84 -7.46
CA ARG A 60 -7.03 -2.19 -8.00
C ARG A 60 -6.96 -3.30 -9.05
N GLY A 61 -5.93 -3.24 -9.91
CA GLY A 61 -5.64 -4.31 -10.86
C GLY A 61 -5.34 -5.64 -10.14
N LEU A 62 -4.50 -5.60 -9.10
CA LEU A 62 -4.16 -6.77 -8.31
C LEU A 62 -5.35 -7.36 -7.55
N TYR A 63 -6.17 -6.54 -6.89
CA TYR A 63 -7.29 -6.97 -6.05
C TYR A 63 -8.24 -7.92 -6.80
N SER A 64 -8.54 -7.58 -8.06
CA SER A 64 -9.38 -8.42 -8.93
C SER A 64 -8.83 -9.83 -9.12
N HIS A 65 -7.52 -9.96 -9.33
CA HIS A 65 -6.85 -11.27 -9.45
C HIS A 65 -6.72 -11.98 -8.11
N TRP A 66 -6.50 -11.23 -7.03
CA TRP A 66 -6.37 -11.78 -5.69
C TRP A 66 -7.68 -12.42 -5.20
N CYS A 67 -8.84 -11.76 -5.41
CA CYS A 67 -10.15 -12.32 -5.08
C CYS A 67 -10.44 -13.62 -5.87
N GLN A 68 -10.08 -13.68 -7.15
CA GLN A 68 -10.27 -14.87 -7.98
C GLN A 68 -9.48 -16.08 -7.47
N ARG A 69 -8.38 -15.85 -6.76
CA ARG A 69 -7.51 -16.92 -6.25
C ARG A 69 -8.08 -17.62 -5.01
N GLY A 70 -9.02 -17.01 -4.28
CA GLY A 70 -9.79 -17.62 -3.18
C GLY A 70 -9.00 -18.01 -1.92
N GLU A 71 -7.93 -18.81 -2.05
CA GLU A 71 -7.23 -19.48 -0.94
C GLU A 71 -6.54 -18.52 0.06
N ARG A 72 -6.19 -17.29 -0.33
CA ARG A 72 -5.53 -16.29 0.54
C ARG A 72 -6.51 -15.32 1.24
N ALA A 73 -7.76 -15.28 0.79
CA ALA A 73 -8.77 -14.38 1.34
C ALA A 73 -9.44 -14.94 2.61
N GLU A 74 -9.49 -16.26 2.75
CA GLU A 74 -10.24 -16.98 3.81
C GLU A 74 -9.55 -16.95 5.20
N GLY A 75 -8.38 -16.32 5.34
CA GLY A 75 -7.61 -16.25 6.58
C GLY A 75 -8.04 -15.12 7.54
N GLY A 76 -9.34 -14.98 7.82
CA GLY A 76 -9.83 -14.01 8.82
C GLY A 76 -9.56 -14.48 10.27
N PRO A 77 -9.36 -13.57 11.24
CA PRO A 77 -9.21 -13.96 12.64
C PRO A 77 -10.49 -14.65 13.15
N THR A 78 -10.33 -15.88 13.64
CA THR A 78 -11.35 -16.66 14.36
C THR A 78 -11.87 -15.85 15.57
N PRO A 79 -13.19 -15.82 15.85
CA PRO A 79 -13.80 -14.99 16.90
C PRO A 79 -13.31 -15.27 18.32
#